data_AF-A0A1M7F5W6-F1
#
_entry.id   AF-A0A1M7F5W6-F1
#
_cell.length_a   1.000
_cell.length_b   1.000
_cell.length_c   1.000
_cell.angle_alpha   90.00
_cell.angle_beta   90.00
_cell.angle_gamma   90.00
#
_symmetry.space_group_name_H-M   'P 1'
#
loop_
_entity.id
_entity.type
_entity.pdbx_description
1 polymer ?
#
loop_
_entity_poly.entity_id
_entity_poly.type
_entity_poly.pdbx_seq_one_letter_code
_entity_poly.pdbx_strand_id
1 'polypeptide(L)' 'MPEIQGVWRTSGELDYLLKARVASVREYDAFYQRLIRKVGVADISASFVMEEIKDTTELPLDHI' A
#
# COMPACT_ATOMS: atom_id res chain seq x y z
N MET A 1 -11.66 -2.45 1.72
CA MET A 1 -10.61 -3.15 2.49
C MET A 1 -10.03 -2.07 3.39
N PRO A 2 -10.44 -2.01 4.67
CA PRO A 2 -10.09 -0.92 5.57
C PRO A 2 -8.58 -0.80 5.85
N GLU A 3 -7.84 -1.86 5.58
CA GLU A 3 -6.38 -1.93 5.75
C GLU A 3 -5.65 -1.06 4.71
N ILE A 4 -6.29 -0.75 3.58
CA ILE A 4 -5.70 0.07 2.51
C ILE A 4 -5.83 1.55 2.87
N GLN A 5 -4.71 2.21 3.12
CA GLN A 5 -4.65 3.65 3.40
C GLN A 5 -4.52 4.49 2.13
N GLY A 6 -3.99 3.94 1.06
CA GLY A 6 -3.85 4.67 -0.20
C GLY A 6 -3.60 3.75 -1.39
N VAL A 7 -4.12 4.17 -2.54
CA VAL A 7 -3.95 3.51 -3.82
C VAL A 7 -3.55 4.56 -4.82
N TRP A 8 -2.42 4.35 -5.49
CA TRP A 8 -1.96 5.23 -6.55
C TRP A 8 -1.76 4.41 -7.81
N ARG A 9 -2.21 4.96 -8.93
CA ARG A 9 -1.85 4.45 -10.24
C ARG A 9 -0.56 5.15 -10.66
N THR A 10 0.45 4.35 -10.95
CA THR A 10 1.76 4.83 -11.36
C THR A 10 1.94 4.63 -12.86
N SER A 11 2.68 5.52 -13.51
CA SER A 11 3.06 5.40 -14.93
C SER A 11 4.45 4.76 -15.10
N GLY A 12 4.98 4.13 -14.04
CA GLY A 12 6.31 3.52 -14.01
C GLY A 12 6.26 2.03 -14.36
N GLU A 13 7.24 1.25 -13.86
CA GLU A 13 7.29 -0.21 -14.07
C GLU A 13 6.13 -0.96 -13.40
N LEU A 14 5.60 -0.40 -12.32
CA LEU A 14 4.41 -0.89 -11.65
C LEU A 14 3.21 -0.06 -12.09
N ASP A 15 2.09 -0.73 -12.37
CA ASP A 15 0.83 -0.05 -12.71
C ASP A 15 0.14 0.56 -11.47
N TYR A 16 0.30 -0.10 -10.32
CA TYR A 16 -0.38 0.26 -9.08
C TYR A 16 0.54 0.14 -7.88
N LEU A 17 0.49 1.14 -7.01
CA LEU A 17 1.09 1.14 -5.68
C LEU A 17 0.00 1.14 -4.62
N LEU A 18 0.09 0.20 -3.69
CA LEU A 18 -0.86 0.04 -2.59
C LEU A 18 -0.16 0.25 -1.24
N LYS A 19 -0.60 1.25 -0.47
CA LYS A 19 -0.18 1.41 0.93
C LYS A 19 -1.26 0.80 1.82
N ALA A 20 -0.91 -0.25 2.54
CA ALA A 20 -1.78 -0.88 3.52
C ALA A 20 -1.11 -0.94 4.90
N ARG A 21 -1.90 -0.71 5.96
CA ARG A 21 -1.49 -0.93 7.34
C ARG A 21 -2.26 -2.11 7.91
N VAL A 22 -1.53 -3.06 8.48
CA VAL A 22 -2.04 -4.29 9.09
C VAL A 22 -1.51 -4.41 10.50
N ALA A 23 -2.26 -5.05 11.40
CA ALA A 23 -1.80 -5.21 12.79
C ALA A 23 -0.78 -6.37 12.93
N SER A 24 -0.73 -7.30 11.98
CA SER A 24 0.22 -8.42 12.00
C SER A 24 0.48 -9.02 10.60
N VAL A 25 1.54 -9.81 10.51
CA VAL A 25 1.87 -10.59 9.30
C VAL A 25 0.76 -11.59 8.92
N ARG A 26 0.00 -12.10 9.91
CA ARG A 26 -1.13 -13.00 9.66
C ARG A 26 -2.28 -12.28 8.95
N GLU A 27 -2.54 -11.03 9.33
CA GLU A 27 -3.54 -10.20 8.65
C GLU A 27 -3.09 -9.81 7.25
N TYR A 28 -1.78 -9.56 7.06
CA TYR A 28 -1.19 -9.35 5.74
C TYR A 28 -1.45 -10.55 4.80
N ASP A 29 -1.20 -11.79 5.25
CA ASP A 29 -1.43 -12.97 4.41
C ASP A 29 -2.92 -13.11 4.04
N ALA A 30 -3.82 -12.94 5.00
CA ALA A 30 -5.25 -12.98 4.74
C ALA A 30 -5.69 -11.86 3.77
N PHE A 31 -5.11 -10.66 3.89
CA PHE A 31 -5.34 -9.54 2.99
C PHE A 31 -4.83 -9.83 1.58
N TYR A 32 -3.60 -10.34 1.47
CA TYR A 32 -2.96 -10.72 0.21
C TYR A 32 -3.78 -11.78 -0.53
N GLN A 33 -4.21 -12.84 0.17
CA GLN A 33 -5.07 -13.87 -0.41
C GLN A 33 -6.43 -13.32 -0.88
N ARG A 34 -7.02 -12.36 -0.15
CA ARG A 34 -8.26 -11.69 -0.59
C ARG A 34 -8.04 -10.83 -1.82
N LEU A 35 -6.88 -10.17 -1.93
CA LEU A 35 -6.54 -9.29 -3.04
C LEU A 35 -6.38 -10.09 -4.34
N ILE A 36 -5.56 -11.15 -4.34
CA ILE A 36 -5.33 -12.00 -5.53
C ILE A 36 -6.60 -12.71 -6.01
N ARG A 37 -7.55 -12.99 -5.11
CA ARG A 37 -8.83 -13.63 -5.49
C ARG A 37 -9.81 -12.66 -6.14
N LYS A 38 -9.67 -11.35 -5.86
CA LYS A 38 -10.59 -10.31 -6.37
C LYS A 38 -10.04 -9.58 -7.58
N VAL A 39 -8.71 -9.52 -7.71
CA VAL A 39 -8.03 -8.77 -8.77
C VAL A 39 -7.12 -9.71 -9.53
N GLY A 40 -7.28 -9.74 -10.85
CA GLY A 40 -6.37 -10.44 -11.75
C GLY A 40 -5.04 -9.69 -11.83
N VAL A 41 -4.17 -9.92 -10.86
CA VAL A 41 -2.80 -9.42 -10.82
C VAL A 41 -1.88 -10.37 -11.59
N ALA A 42 -1.02 -9.83 -12.45
CA ALA A 42 -0.01 -10.62 -13.16
C ALA A 42 1.19 -10.91 -12.26
N ASP A 43 1.64 -9.91 -11.49
CA ASP A 43 2.71 -10.01 -10.52
C ASP A 43 2.39 -9.09 -9.32
N ILE A 44 2.71 -9.53 -8.11
CA ILE A 44 2.64 -8.69 -6.91
C ILE A 44 3.99 -8.73 -6.21
N SER A 45 4.61 -7.57 -6.12
CA SER A 45 5.75 -7.34 -5.24
C SER A 45 5.30 -6.57 -4.01
N ALA A 46 5.51 -7.16 -2.84
CA ALA A 46 5.21 -6.53 -1.56
C ALA A 46 6.49 -6.23 -0.80
N SER A 47 6.64 -5.00 -0.34
CA SER A 47 7.76 -4.56 0.48
C SER A 47 7.27 -4.17 1.86
N PHE A 48 7.92 -4.71 2.89
CA PHE A 48 7.64 -4.35 4.27
C PHE A 48 8.53 -3.17 4.67
N VAL A 49 7.88 -2.10 5.14
CA VAL A 49 8.58 -0.95 5.70
C VAL A 49 9.13 -1.37 7.07
N MET A 50 10.46 -1.39 7.20
CA MET A 50 11.12 -1.77 8.46
C MET A 50 11.08 -0.64 9.49
N GLU A 51 11.16 0.61 9.03
CA GLU A 51 11.14 1.81 9.86
C GLU A 51 10.42 2.93 9.12
N GLU A 52 9.49 3.60 9.82
CA GLU A 52 8.79 4.76 9.30
C GLU A 52 9.53 6.04 9.75
N ILE A 53 10.38 6.57 8.86
CA ILE A 53 11.19 7.76 9.17
C ILE A 53 10.32 9.02 9.26
N LYS A 54 9.30 9.13 8.40
CA LYS A 54 8.36 10.27 8.35
C LYS A 54 7.07 9.85 7.66
N ASP A 55 5.94 10.01 8.35
CA ASP A 55 4.59 9.88 7.80
C ASP A 55 3.75 11.04 8.33
N THR A 56 3.54 12.05 7.50
CA THR A 56 2.65 13.18 7.83
C THR A 56 1.61 13.36 6.74
N THR A 57 0.39 13.63 7.14
CA THR A 57 -0.71 14.01 6.25
C THR A 57 -0.77 15.53 6.04
N GLU A 58 0.11 16.28 6.68
CA GLU A 58 0.19 17.74 6.55
C GLU A 58 0.84 18.10 5.22
N LEU A 59 0.11 18.87 4.41
CA LEU A 59 0.67 19.48 3.21
C LEU A 59 1.45 20.72 3.62
N PRO A 60 2.68 20.92 3.12
CA PRO A 60 3.41 22.15 3.37
C PRO A 60 2.70 23.31 2.66
N LEU A 61 2.12 24.23 3.44
CA LEU A 61 1.43 25.43 2.94
C LEU A 61 2.32 26.68 2.96
N ASP A 62 3.57 26.56 3.41
CA ASP A 62 4.53 27.67 3.58
C ASP A 62 4.95 28.38 2.27
N HIS A 63 4.39 27.97 1.13
CA HIS A 63 4.71 28.50 -0.20
C HIS A 63 3.47 28.95 -1.01
N ILE A 64 2.31 29.11 -0.34
CA ILE A 64 1.07 29.63 -0.94
C ILE A 64 0.83 31.07 -0.50
#